data_AF-A0A7Y5MG46-F1
#
_entry.id   AF-A0A7Y5MG46-F1
#
_cell.length_a   1.000
_cell.length_b   1.000
_cell.length_c   1.000
_cell.angle_alpha   90.00
_cell.angle_beta   90.00
_cell.angle_gamma   90.00
#
_symmetry.space_group_name_H-M   'P 1'
#
loop_
_entity.id
_entity.type
_entity.pdbx_description
1 polymer ?
#
loop_
_entity_poly.entity_id
_entity_poly.type
_entity_poly.pdbx_seq_one_letter_code
_entity_poly.pdbx_strand_id
1 'polypeptide(L)'
;MKTTTNILILVLATVMQSSLSAQVISTSGSVVVNNTSGTVIVTNTVEANSGATVQNGGTLELTDLTNAGTVEGNGTYTVAGAFTNSGTFTPGSSSITFTGSGVQTIPGVGFHNITITNAGVSSLAGTSSISGDLSVTGGTFDLTTFTANRLTLGGTFTLAASCTLRIGGDGTTLPSNFATYDFDPASRVEYYGTNQTMPGGTYENLTVDGSGTTITLSADVDVVGDLIITDGTLDLGIYTADRTTSGGTLSVGAGGSLIIGGTNPMPANYTTYTFDAASTVEFSGTNHTIGAFNFGNLTVSASGTLTLANGGTIGIAGTFTPGAGTYVTTNNTIDYNNAGAQTVAAFAYNNLSLSTSGTKTFASGTTSIAGTFSVSGATADATTNTSNINYSGTGAQTIVPMTYYGLTFSNGGTKTITGAVVVDQNMVTNAGSVIVIDVPGSLTIHGDLDNSGDFTNNGTLSMIP
;
A
#
# COMPACT_ATOMS: atom_id res chain seq x y z
N MET A 1 -63.00 11.91 19.31
CA MET A 1 -62.72 10.89 18.29
C MET A 1 -62.00 11.57 17.15
N LYS A 2 -60.68 11.37 17.01
CA LYS A 2 -59.96 11.80 15.81
C LYS A 2 -60.31 10.81 14.71
N THR A 3 -61.05 11.25 13.70
CA THR A 3 -61.32 10.48 12.49
C THR A 3 -60.05 10.44 11.66
N THR A 4 -59.39 9.29 11.64
CA THR A 4 -58.30 9.00 10.71
C THR A 4 -58.93 8.72 9.34
N THR A 5 -58.81 9.65 8.40
CA THR A 5 -59.24 9.45 7.02
C THR A 5 -58.20 8.58 6.32
N ASN A 6 -58.45 7.27 6.21
CA ASN A 6 -57.66 6.38 5.38
C ASN A 6 -58.04 6.63 3.91
N ILE A 7 -57.20 7.36 3.17
CA ILE A 7 -57.33 7.46 1.71
C ILE A 7 -56.70 6.19 1.13
N LEU A 8 -57.53 5.25 0.70
CA LEU A 8 -57.11 4.13 -0.14
C LEU A 8 -56.83 4.69 -1.54
N ILE A 9 -55.56 4.96 -1.86
CA ILE A 9 -55.14 5.24 -3.24
C ILE A 9 -55.01 3.89 -3.95
N LEU A 10 -56.09 3.45 -4.58
CA LEU A 10 -56.05 2.32 -5.52
C LEU A 10 -55.42 2.83 -6.83
N VAL A 11 -54.11 2.65 -7.01
CA VAL A 11 -53.46 2.90 -8.30
C VAL A 11 -53.84 1.75 -9.24
N LEU A 12 -54.83 2.00 -10.10
CA LEU A 12 -55.19 1.10 -11.18
C LEU A 12 -54.12 1.21 -12.28
N ALA A 13 -53.14 0.32 -12.26
CA ALA A 13 -52.14 0.21 -13.31
C ALA A 13 -52.82 -0.21 -14.62
N THR A 14 -53.07 0.77 -15.49
CA THR A 14 -53.50 0.52 -16.87
C THR A 14 -52.25 0.42 -17.72
N VAL A 15 -52.07 -0.72 -18.39
CA VAL A 15 -51.03 -0.93 -19.40
C VAL A 15 -51.25 0.04 -20.55
N MET A 16 -50.56 1.19 -20.54
CA MET A 16 -50.25 1.94 -21.75
C MET A 16 -48.83 2.52 -21.65
N GLN A 17 -48.01 2.00 -22.55
CA GLN A 17 -46.68 2.43 -22.91
C GLN A 17 -46.70 3.87 -23.45
N SER A 18 -46.40 4.84 -22.60
CA SER A 18 -45.79 6.12 -22.98
C SER A 18 -45.07 6.67 -21.76
N SER A 19 -43.76 6.88 -21.87
CA SER A 19 -42.91 7.47 -20.83
C SER A 19 -43.47 8.82 -20.36
N LEU A 20 -44.19 8.84 -19.23
CA LEU A 20 -44.36 10.06 -18.45
C LEU A 20 -43.07 10.24 -17.64
N SER A 21 -42.29 11.26 -17.99
CA SER A 21 -41.22 11.74 -17.14
C SER A 21 -41.84 12.20 -15.81
N ALA A 22 -41.52 11.48 -14.72
CA ALA A 22 -41.86 11.69 -13.31
C ALA A 22 -43.21 11.15 -12.82
N GLN A 23 -43.28 9.82 -12.57
CA GLN A 23 -44.24 9.29 -11.59
C GLN A 23 -43.71 9.63 -10.19
N VAL A 24 -44.41 10.51 -9.46
CA VAL A 24 -44.03 10.95 -8.10
C VAL A 24 -45.14 10.61 -7.13
N ILE A 25 -44.81 9.91 -6.05
CA ILE A 25 -45.67 9.77 -4.88
C ILE A 25 -45.18 10.81 -3.86
N SER A 26 -45.86 11.96 -3.82
CA SER A 26 -45.56 13.01 -2.83
C SER A 26 -46.70 13.12 -1.84
N THR A 27 -46.39 13.00 -0.54
CA THR A 27 -47.39 13.12 0.54
C THR A 27 -46.93 14.10 1.59
N SER A 28 -47.86 14.86 2.17
CA SER A 28 -47.59 15.93 3.13
C SER A 28 -48.66 16.01 4.20
N GLY A 29 -48.32 16.52 5.38
CA GLY A 29 -49.24 16.54 6.51
C GLY A 29 -49.52 15.13 7.01
N SER A 30 -50.57 14.93 7.82
CA SER A 30 -50.84 13.66 8.51
C SER A 30 -51.46 12.58 7.60
N VAL A 31 -50.85 12.34 6.44
CA VAL A 31 -51.25 11.37 5.43
C VAL A 31 -50.45 10.08 5.60
N VAL A 32 -51.13 8.94 5.50
CA VAL A 32 -50.51 7.61 5.52
C VAL A 32 -50.64 6.97 4.14
N VAL A 33 -49.51 6.64 3.51
CA VAL A 33 -49.46 5.76 2.33
C VAL A 33 -49.13 4.36 2.83
N ASN A 34 -49.96 3.36 2.48
CA ASN A 34 -49.74 1.98 2.88
C ASN A 34 -49.54 1.09 1.65
N ASN A 35 -48.31 0.66 1.41
CA ASN A 35 -47.99 -0.37 0.44
C ASN A 35 -48.09 -1.74 1.12
N THR A 36 -49.21 -2.43 0.95
CA THR A 36 -49.47 -3.70 1.63
C THR A 36 -48.59 -4.84 1.11
N SER A 37 -48.42 -5.88 1.92
CA SER A 37 -47.65 -7.07 1.50
C SER A 37 -48.21 -7.71 0.23
N GLY A 38 -47.32 -8.13 -0.67
CA GLY A 38 -47.65 -8.66 -1.99
C GLY A 38 -47.91 -7.60 -3.07
N THR A 39 -47.97 -6.31 -2.72
CA THR A 39 -48.12 -5.22 -3.67
C THR A 39 -46.76 -4.74 -4.16
N VAL A 40 -46.64 -4.49 -5.47
CA VAL A 40 -45.46 -3.86 -6.09
C VAL A 40 -45.84 -2.47 -6.58
N ILE A 41 -45.11 -1.46 -6.13
CA ILE A 41 -45.23 -0.08 -6.60
C ILE A 41 -43.94 0.28 -7.32
N VAL A 42 -44.04 0.62 -8.60
CA VAL A 42 -42.95 1.19 -9.39
C VAL A 42 -43.25 2.68 -9.58
N THR A 43 -42.30 3.55 -9.27
CA THR A 43 -42.42 5.01 -9.37
C THR A 43 -41.06 5.64 -9.61
N ASN A 44 -40.96 6.90 -10.01
CA ASN A 44 -39.65 7.57 -10.07
C ASN A 44 -39.24 8.06 -8.68
N THR A 45 -40.10 8.84 -8.04
CA THR A 45 -39.76 9.49 -6.77
C THR A 45 -40.82 9.18 -5.72
N VAL A 46 -40.36 8.94 -4.49
CA VAL A 46 -41.20 8.98 -3.29
C VAL A 46 -40.74 10.10 -2.38
N GLU A 47 -41.63 11.04 -2.11
CA GLU A 47 -41.42 12.16 -1.19
C GLU A 47 -42.35 11.99 0.02
N ALA A 48 -41.79 11.50 1.13
CA ALA A 48 -42.45 11.51 2.42
C ALA A 48 -42.14 12.86 3.09
N ASN A 49 -42.97 13.89 2.84
CA ASN A 49 -42.74 15.21 3.42
C ASN A 49 -43.04 15.21 4.93
N SER A 50 -42.66 16.30 5.61
CA SER A 50 -42.88 16.46 7.05
C SER A 50 -44.33 16.15 7.46
N GLY A 51 -44.46 15.29 8.48
CA GLY A 51 -45.74 14.83 9.02
C GLY A 51 -46.40 13.65 8.30
N ALA A 52 -45.91 13.26 7.11
CA ALA A 52 -46.44 12.11 6.37
C ALA A 52 -45.79 10.80 6.86
N THR A 53 -46.52 9.68 6.68
CA THR A 53 -46.02 8.34 6.92
C THR A 53 -46.16 7.49 5.66
N VAL A 54 -45.05 6.93 5.18
CA VAL A 54 -45.05 5.88 4.16
C VAL A 54 -44.75 4.56 4.84
N GLN A 55 -45.75 3.69 4.90
CA GLN A 55 -45.63 2.34 5.43
C GLN A 55 -45.49 1.36 4.27
N ASN A 56 -44.34 0.70 4.16
CA ASN A 56 -44.04 -0.28 3.14
C ASN A 56 -43.98 -1.70 3.72
N GLY A 57 -44.98 -2.52 3.43
CA GLY A 57 -44.99 -3.97 3.65
C GLY A 57 -44.87 -4.80 2.37
N GLY A 58 -44.94 -4.18 1.19
CA GLY A 58 -44.78 -4.78 -0.13
C GLY A 58 -43.41 -4.52 -0.75
N THR A 59 -43.36 -4.29 -2.06
CA THR A 59 -42.16 -3.88 -2.81
C THR A 59 -42.34 -2.48 -3.36
N LEU A 60 -41.34 -1.63 -3.13
CA LEU A 60 -41.28 -0.28 -3.67
C LEU A 60 -40.03 -0.14 -4.54
N GLU A 61 -40.22 0.02 -5.84
CA GLU A 61 -39.17 0.26 -6.82
C GLU A 61 -39.18 1.74 -7.23
N LEU A 62 -38.05 2.42 -7.02
CA LEU A 62 -37.94 3.85 -7.19
C LEU A 62 -36.57 4.30 -7.69
N THR A 63 -36.55 5.47 -8.30
CA THR A 63 -35.31 6.23 -8.53
C THR A 63 -34.90 6.89 -7.23
N ASP A 64 -35.65 7.87 -6.72
CA ASP A 64 -35.25 8.68 -5.57
C ASP A 64 -36.20 8.54 -4.38
N LEU A 65 -35.62 8.37 -3.18
CA LEU A 65 -36.35 8.39 -1.91
C LEU A 65 -35.98 9.66 -1.14
N THR A 66 -36.95 10.54 -0.93
CA THR A 66 -36.76 11.73 -0.09
C THR A 66 -37.65 11.62 1.13
N ASN A 67 -37.06 11.42 2.31
CA ASN A 67 -37.79 11.29 3.56
C ASN A 67 -37.53 12.47 4.50
N ALA A 68 -38.53 13.32 4.66
CA ALA A 68 -38.62 14.36 5.70
C ALA A 68 -39.72 14.07 6.75
N GLY A 69 -40.48 12.98 6.58
CA GLY A 69 -41.53 12.49 7.47
C GLY A 69 -41.11 11.18 8.14
N THR A 70 -41.97 10.17 8.07
CA THR A 70 -41.69 8.79 8.51
C THR A 70 -41.77 7.83 7.34
N VAL A 71 -40.74 7.00 7.15
CA VAL A 71 -40.79 5.83 6.27
C VAL A 71 -40.55 4.60 7.14
N GLU A 72 -41.46 3.63 7.10
CA GLU A 72 -41.45 2.47 7.98
C GLU A 72 -41.97 1.20 7.30
N GLY A 73 -41.73 0.05 7.91
CA GLY A 73 -42.34 -1.23 7.52
C GLY A 73 -41.31 -2.28 7.10
N ASN A 74 -41.82 -3.49 6.83
CA ASN A 74 -41.03 -4.72 6.64
C ASN A 74 -40.83 -5.10 5.16
N GLY A 75 -41.23 -4.23 4.23
CA GLY A 75 -41.20 -4.49 2.80
C GLY A 75 -39.80 -4.41 2.18
N THR A 76 -39.75 -4.50 0.86
CA THR A 76 -38.54 -4.31 0.07
C THR A 76 -38.51 -2.93 -0.58
N TYR A 77 -37.33 -2.33 -0.63
CA TYR A 77 -37.06 -1.06 -1.29
C TYR A 77 -35.98 -1.27 -2.34
N THR A 78 -36.21 -0.84 -3.57
CA THR A 78 -35.20 -0.81 -4.64
C THR A 78 -35.01 0.64 -5.04
N VAL A 79 -33.81 1.19 -4.81
CA VAL A 79 -33.50 2.61 -5.02
C VAL A 79 -32.36 2.73 -6.02
N ALA A 80 -32.63 3.32 -7.19
CA ALA A 80 -31.64 3.50 -8.26
C ALA A 80 -30.88 4.83 -8.19
N GLY A 81 -31.49 5.86 -7.60
CA GLY A 81 -30.99 7.21 -7.42
C GLY A 81 -30.63 7.50 -5.96
N ALA A 82 -30.82 8.72 -5.51
CA ALA A 82 -30.46 9.12 -4.15
C ALA A 82 -31.49 8.64 -3.11
N PHE A 83 -31.02 8.18 -1.96
CA PHE A 83 -31.82 8.13 -0.75
C PHE A 83 -31.39 9.27 0.17
N THR A 84 -32.26 10.25 0.38
CA THR A 84 -32.07 11.33 1.34
C THR A 84 -33.03 11.16 2.51
N ASN A 85 -32.53 11.34 3.73
CA ASN A 85 -33.31 11.19 4.94
C ASN A 85 -33.01 12.31 5.93
N SER A 86 -33.93 13.25 6.08
CA SER A 86 -33.97 14.23 7.19
C SER A 86 -35.08 13.92 8.20
N GLY A 87 -35.92 12.91 7.93
CA GLY A 87 -36.99 12.41 8.79
C GLY A 87 -36.61 11.14 9.57
N THR A 88 -37.61 10.35 9.93
CA THR A 88 -37.45 9.06 10.63
C THR A 88 -37.56 7.90 9.63
N PHE A 89 -36.54 7.04 9.59
CA PHE A 89 -36.57 5.77 8.86
C PHE A 89 -36.56 4.61 9.86
N THR A 90 -37.61 3.79 9.85
CA THR A 90 -37.79 2.65 10.77
C THR A 90 -37.81 1.36 9.97
N PRO A 91 -36.66 0.69 9.78
CA PRO A 91 -36.55 -0.39 8.81
C PRO A 91 -37.30 -1.67 9.18
N GLY A 92 -37.72 -1.87 10.43
CA GLY A 92 -38.35 -3.13 10.85
C GLY A 92 -37.50 -4.34 10.44
N SER A 93 -38.08 -5.26 9.67
CA SER A 93 -37.38 -6.39 9.03
C SER A 93 -37.21 -6.23 7.50
N SER A 94 -37.15 -4.99 7.00
CA SER A 94 -37.07 -4.70 5.56
C SER A 94 -35.76 -5.12 4.89
N SER A 95 -35.76 -5.10 3.56
CA SER A 95 -34.55 -5.17 2.75
C SER A 95 -34.50 -3.99 1.80
N ILE A 96 -33.37 -3.28 1.74
CA ILE A 96 -33.13 -2.22 0.77
C ILE A 96 -32.03 -2.63 -0.21
N THR A 97 -32.29 -2.45 -1.50
CA THR A 97 -31.32 -2.66 -2.58
C THR A 97 -31.00 -1.34 -3.27
N PHE A 98 -29.73 -0.97 -3.29
CA PHE A 98 -29.19 0.18 -4.00
C PHE A 98 -28.68 -0.27 -5.38
N THR A 99 -29.33 0.20 -6.45
CA THR A 99 -29.17 -0.29 -7.83
C THR A 99 -28.63 0.75 -8.81
N GLY A 100 -27.97 1.80 -8.33
CA GLY A 100 -27.45 2.87 -9.18
C GLY A 100 -26.47 2.42 -10.28
N SER A 101 -26.03 3.36 -11.10
CA SER A 101 -24.97 3.13 -12.10
C SER A 101 -23.83 4.14 -12.04
N GLY A 102 -23.94 5.13 -11.15
CA GLY A 102 -22.94 6.17 -10.89
C GLY A 102 -22.73 6.34 -9.40
N VAL A 103 -22.36 7.54 -8.96
CA VAL A 103 -22.27 7.85 -7.53
C VAL A 103 -23.67 7.87 -6.91
N GLN A 104 -23.90 7.03 -5.90
CA GLN A 104 -25.15 6.90 -5.18
C GLN A 104 -24.94 7.19 -3.70
N THR A 105 -25.59 8.22 -3.18
CA THR A 105 -25.48 8.59 -1.76
C THR A 105 -26.50 7.81 -0.91
N ILE A 106 -26.01 7.22 0.18
CA ILE A 106 -26.79 6.47 1.17
C ILE A 106 -26.78 7.27 2.49
N PRO A 107 -27.94 7.57 3.09
CA PRO A 107 -28.00 8.39 4.30
C PRO A 107 -27.60 7.57 5.53
N GLY A 108 -27.09 8.26 6.57
CA GLY A 108 -26.83 7.63 7.86
C GLY A 108 -28.10 7.33 8.63
N VAL A 109 -28.60 6.10 8.53
CA VAL A 109 -29.80 5.61 9.25
C VAL A 109 -29.62 4.15 9.67
N GLY A 110 -30.57 3.62 10.46
CA GLY A 110 -30.64 2.20 10.72
C GLY A 110 -31.21 1.44 9.52
N PHE A 111 -30.60 0.30 9.17
CA PHE A 111 -31.11 -0.63 8.18
C PHE A 111 -31.29 -2.03 8.79
N HIS A 112 -32.17 -2.83 8.20
CA HIS A 112 -32.22 -4.25 8.50
C HIS A 112 -31.29 -5.02 7.57
N ASN A 113 -31.70 -5.27 6.32
CA ASN A 113 -30.80 -5.80 5.29
C ASN A 113 -30.45 -4.71 4.26
N ILE A 114 -29.18 -4.65 3.86
CA ILE A 114 -28.70 -3.79 2.77
C ILE A 114 -28.11 -4.68 1.66
N THR A 115 -28.51 -4.42 0.42
CA THR A 115 -27.86 -4.97 -0.77
C THR A 115 -27.41 -3.84 -1.68
N ILE A 116 -26.17 -3.89 -2.14
CA ILE A 116 -25.59 -2.95 -3.10
C ILE A 116 -25.32 -3.73 -4.38
N THR A 117 -26.00 -3.35 -5.44
CA THR A 117 -25.81 -3.87 -6.82
C THR A 117 -25.34 -2.77 -7.76
N ASN A 118 -25.18 -1.55 -7.25
CA ASN A 118 -24.71 -0.40 -8.00
C ASN A 118 -23.36 -0.71 -8.65
N ALA A 119 -23.27 -0.62 -9.98
CA ALA A 119 -22.03 -0.88 -10.70
C ALA A 119 -20.98 0.24 -10.54
N GLY A 120 -21.41 1.42 -10.11
CA GLY A 120 -20.57 2.56 -9.76
C GLY A 120 -20.17 2.56 -8.28
N VAL A 121 -20.25 3.74 -7.64
CA VAL A 121 -19.86 3.93 -6.24
C VAL A 121 -21.11 4.24 -5.42
N SER A 122 -21.38 3.47 -4.37
CA SER A 122 -22.37 3.80 -3.35
C SER A 122 -21.66 4.31 -2.10
N SER A 123 -21.87 5.56 -1.72
CA SER A 123 -21.17 6.22 -0.62
C SER A 123 -22.09 6.54 0.56
N LEU A 124 -21.64 6.27 1.78
CA LEU A 124 -22.35 6.74 2.98
C LEU A 124 -22.22 8.25 3.15
N ALA A 125 -23.31 8.90 3.54
CA ALA A 125 -23.36 10.30 4.00
C ALA A 125 -23.55 10.43 5.52
N GLY A 126 -23.57 9.30 6.24
CA GLY A 126 -23.62 9.24 7.70
C GLY A 126 -23.45 7.81 8.20
N THR A 127 -23.13 7.67 9.49
CA THR A 127 -23.04 6.36 10.15
C THR A 127 -24.36 5.61 10.06
N SER A 128 -24.29 4.34 9.66
CA SER A 128 -25.43 3.45 9.53
C SER A 128 -25.28 2.26 10.46
N SER A 129 -26.38 1.85 11.09
CA SER A 129 -26.43 0.65 11.91
C SER A 129 -27.18 -0.45 11.19
N ILE A 130 -26.63 -1.65 11.14
CA ILE A 130 -27.22 -2.80 10.44
C ILE A 130 -27.72 -3.82 11.49
N SER A 131 -28.91 -4.38 11.29
CA SER A 131 -29.44 -5.42 12.19
C SER A 131 -29.51 -6.81 11.55
N GLY A 132 -29.58 -6.90 10.22
CA GLY A 132 -29.50 -8.12 9.43
C GLY A 132 -28.18 -8.22 8.67
N ASP A 133 -28.26 -8.46 7.36
CA ASP A 133 -27.12 -8.71 6.48
C ASP A 133 -26.71 -7.46 5.66
N LEU A 134 -25.43 -7.41 5.28
CA LEU A 134 -24.88 -6.44 4.33
C LEU A 134 -24.31 -7.22 3.15
N SER A 135 -24.77 -6.91 1.93
CA SER A 135 -24.29 -7.58 0.73
C SER A 135 -23.86 -6.57 -0.33
N VAL A 136 -22.61 -6.64 -0.76
CA VAL A 136 -22.07 -5.84 -1.87
C VAL A 136 -21.80 -6.77 -3.03
N THR A 137 -22.62 -6.66 -4.06
CA THR A 137 -22.65 -7.54 -5.25
C THR A 137 -22.44 -6.78 -6.56
N GLY A 138 -22.25 -5.46 -6.48
CA GLY A 138 -21.83 -4.63 -7.59
C GLY A 138 -20.94 -3.48 -7.11
N GLY A 139 -20.00 -3.09 -7.98
CA GLY A 139 -19.23 -1.86 -7.87
C GLY A 139 -18.49 -1.69 -6.55
N THR A 140 -18.56 -0.46 -6.04
CA THR A 140 -17.84 -0.03 -4.84
C THR A 140 -18.82 0.42 -3.76
N PHE A 141 -18.70 -0.12 -2.55
CA PHE A 141 -19.32 0.46 -1.37
C PHE A 141 -18.28 1.27 -0.60
N ASP A 142 -18.49 2.57 -0.50
CA ASP A 142 -17.58 3.51 0.12
C ASP A 142 -18.16 4.02 1.44
N LEU A 143 -17.50 3.66 2.54
CA LEU A 143 -17.89 4.10 3.87
C LEU A 143 -17.60 5.60 4.09
N THR A 144 -16.78 6.21 3.24
CA THR A 144 -16.22 7.56 3.46
C THR A 144 -15.59 7.63 4.85
N THR A 145 -16.03 8.49 5.75
CA THR A 145 -15.56 8.57 7.15
C THR A 145 -16.56 8.00 8.16
N PHE A 146 -17.49 7.14 7.72
CA PHE A 146 -18.60 6.63 8.55
C PHE A 146 -18.51 5.11 8.75
N THR A 147 -19.36 4.54 9.61
CA THR A 147 -19.42 3.09 9.83
C THR A 147 -20.72 2.47 9.34
N ALA A 148 -20.67 1.16 9.04
CA ALA A 148 -21.81 0.31 8.67
C ALA A 148 -21.89 -0.92 9.59
N ASN A 149 -21.70 -0.71 10.89
CA ASN A 149 -21.56 -1.78 11.87
C ASN A 149 -22.90 -2.46 12.20
N ARG A 150 -22.86 -3.73 12.61
CA ARG A 150 -23.99 -4.35 13.31
C ARG A 150 -24.02 -3.94 14.78
N LEU A 151 -25.23 -3.84 15.36
CA LEU A 151 -25.42 -3.48 16.77
C LEU A 151 -25.16 -4.64 17.74
N THR A 152 -25.40 -5.87 17.29
CA THR A 152 -25.21 -7.12 18.04
C THR A 152 -24.44 -8.09 17.14
N LEU A 153 -23.79 -9.13 17.66
CA LEU A 153 -23.12 -10.16 16.84
C LEU A 153 -24.13 -11.02 16.06
N GLY A 154 -23.83 -11.42 14.82
CA GLY A 154 -24.75 -12.15 13.92
C GLY A 154 -24.63 -11.71 12.45
N GLY A 155 -25.53 -12.16 11.59
CA GLY A 155 -25.58 -11.74 10.18
C GLY A 155 -24.33 -12.06 9.35
N THR A 156 -24.42 -11.76 8.06
CA THR A 156 -23.34 -11.96 7.07
C THR A 156 -23.00 -10.64 6.39
N PHE A 157 -21.71 -10.35 6.27
CA PHE A 157 -21.22 -9.33 5.37
C PHE A 157 -20.61 -10.01 4.13
N THR A 158 -21.30 -9.90 3.00
CA THR A 158 -20.86 -10.44 1.72
C THR A 158 -20.20 -9.36 0.86
N LEU A 159 -19.04 -9.68 0.28
CA LEU A 159 -18.38 -8.85 -0.73
C LEU A 159 -18.06 -9.75 -1.94
N ALA A 160 -18.85 -9.62 -3.00
CA ALA A 160 -18.77 -10.50 -4.17
C ALA A 160 -17.55 -10.22 -5.04
N ALA A 161 -17.31 -11.10 -6.03
CA ALA A 161 -16.22 -10.97 -6.99
C ALA A 161 -16.16 -9.58 -7.63
N SER A 162 -14.95 -9.03 -7.77
CA SER A 162 -14.68 -7.70 -8.34
C SER A 162 -15.32 -6.51 -7.62
N CYS A 163 -16.02 -6.72 -6.50
CA CYS A 163 -16.55 -5.64 -5.69
C CYS A 163 -15.47 -5.08 -4.75
N THR A 164 -15.58 -3.79 -4.43
CA THR A 164 -14.65 -3.12 -3.52
C THR A 164 -15.39 -2.51 -2.33
N LEU A 165 -14.92 -2.78 -1.11
CA LEU A 165 -15.25 -1.98 0.06
C LEU A 165 -14.15 -0.94 0.26
N ARG A 166 -14.52 0.34 0.31
CA ARG A 166 -13.59 1.44 0.62
C ARG A 166 -13.86 1.97 2.02
N ILE A 167 -12.79 2.14 2.79
CA ILE A 167 -12.83 2.54 4.19
C ILE A 167 -11.97 3.79 4.36
N GLY A 168 -12.59 4.91 4.67
CA GLY A 168 -11.92 6.17 5.00
C GLY A 168 -12.18 6.62 6.44
N GLY A 169 -11.51 7.70 6.85
CA GLY A 169 -11.63 8.30 8.19
C GLY A 169 -10.92 7.53 9.31
N ASP A 170 -10.42 8.28 10.28
CA ASP A 170 -9.81 7.71 11.49
C ASP A 170 -10.86 7.00 12.36
N GLY A 171 -10.53 5.81 12.87
CA GLY A 171 -11.44 4.97 13.66
C GLY A 171 -12.52 4.23 12.87
N THR A 172 -12.60 4.40 11.54
CA THR A 172 -13.42 3.55 10.68
C THR A 172 -12.67 2.27 10.36
N THR A 173 -13.26 1.15 10.69
CA THR A 173 -12.71 -0.18 10.43
C THR A 173 -13.57 -0.96 9.46
N LEU A 174 -13.15 -2.18 9.13
CA LEU A 174 -14.04 -3.18 8.55
C LEU A 174 -15.37 -3.22 9.36
N PRO A 175 -16.55 -3.19 8.70
CA PRO A 175 -17.85 -3.25 9.36
C PRO A 175 -17.91 -4.37 10.39
N SER A 176 -18.07 -4.01 11.65
CA SER A 176 -17.93 -4.92 12.79
C SER A 176 -19.24 -5.62 13.19
N ASN A 177 -19.12 -6.61 14.08
CA ASN A 177 -20.21 -7.42 14.64
C ASN A 177 -20.97 -8.29 13.62
N PHE A 178 -20.43 -8.49 12.43
CA PHE A 178 -20.86 -9.58 11.57
C PHE A 178 -20.30 -10.90 12.09
N ALA A 179 -21.13 -11.94 12.13
CA ALA A 179 -20.69 -13.29 12.52
C ALA A 179 -19.95 -13.99 11.38
N THR A 180 -20.18 -13.56 10.14
CA THR A 180 -19.56 -14.13 8.95
C THR A 180 -19.17 -13.02 7.99
N TYR A 181 -17.92 -13.06 7.53
CA TYR A 181 -17.43 -12.28 6.39
C TYR A 181 -17.29 -13.26 5.22
N ASP A 182 -18.16 -13.13 4.22
CA ASP A 182 -18.21 -13.96 3.03
C ASP A 182 -17.64 -13.17 1.85
N PHE A 183 -16.31 -13.09 1.81
CA PHE A 183 -15.59 -12.32 0.81
C PHE A 183 -15.09 -13.23 -0.30
N ASP A 184 -15.40 -12.85 -1.53
CA ASP A 184 -14.93 -13.58 -2.70
C ASP A 184 -13.42 -13.34 -2.92
N PRO A 185 -12.63 -14.34 -3.35
CA PRO A 185 -11.19 -14.16 -3.60
C PRO A 185 -10.83 -13.06 -4.62
N ALA A 186 -11.76 -12.65 -5.47
CA ALA A 186 -11.59 -11.53 -6.40
C ALA A 186 -12.12 -10.19 -5.85
N SER A 187 -12.57 -10.14 -4.60
CA SER A 187 -13.00 -8.91 -3.93
C SER A 187 -11.83 -8.14 -3.33
N ARG A 188 -12.05 -6.85 -3.03
CA ARG A 188 -11.02 -5.98 -2.45
C ARG A 188 -11.54 -5.14 -1.29
N VAL A 189 -10.74 -5.03 -0.24
CA VAL A 189 -10.90 -4.00 0.78
C VAL A 189 -9.80 -2.96 0.60
N GLU A 190 -10.18 -1.69 0.54
CA GLU A 190 -9.30 -0.56 0.30
C GLU A 190 -9.37 0.44 1.46
N TYR A 191 -8.24 0.72 2.10
CA TYR A 191 -8.08 1.79 3.08
C TYR A 191 -7.46 3.01 2.40
N TYR A 192 -8.16 4.14 2.41
CA TYR A 192 -7.77 5.34 1.64
C TYR A 192 -7.93 6.65 2.44
N GLY A 193 -8.21 6.56 3.74
CA GLY A 193 -8.53 7.71 4.57
C GLY A 193 -7.33 8.59 4.93
N THR A 194 -7.56 9.46 5.93
CA THR A 194 -6.49 10.19 6.64
C THR A 194 -5.55 9.21 7.35
N ASN A 195 -4.84 9.62 8.40
CA ASN A 195 -4.23 8.62 9.27
C ASN A 195 -5.34 7.70 9.82
N GLN A 196 -5.19 6.38 9.64
CA GLN A 196 -6.17 5.38 10.09
C GLN A 196 -5.47 4.28 10.87
N THR A 197 -6.22 3.66 11.77
CA THR A 197 -5.83 2.40 12.39
C THR A 197 -6.56 1.25 11.71
N MET A 198 -5.80 0.31 11.14
CA MET A 198 -6.35 -0.90 10.54
C MET A 198 -6.35 -2.04 11.56
N PRO A 199 -7.52 -2.63 11.89
CA PRO A 199 -7.56 -3.78 12.76
C PRO A 199 -7.08 -5.04 12.03
N GLY A 200 -6.67 -6.02 12.83
CA GLY A 200 -6.41 -7.37 12.36
C GLY A 200 -7.67 -8.04 11.80
N GLY A 201 -7.47 -9.10 11.04
CA GLY A 201 -8.52 -9.84 10.35
C GLY A 201 -8.02 -10.49 9.08
N THR A 202 -8.91 -11.22 8.41
CA THR A 202 -8.63 -11.85 7.12
C THR A 202 -9.16 -10.98 5.99
N TYR A 203 -8.32 -10.70 5.01
CA TYR A 203 -8.67 -9.96 3.80
C TYR A 203 -8.33 -10.81 2.59
N GLU A 204 -9.24 -10.81 1.60
CA GLU A 204 -8.98 -11.43 0.30
C GLU A 204 -7.89 -10.63 -0.42
N ASN A 205 -8.24 -9.52 -1.09
CA ASN A 205 -7.26 -8.54 -1.55
C ASN A 205 -7.32 -7.29 -0.66
N LEU A 206 -6.16 -6.82 -0.23
CA LEU A 206 -6.02 -5.63 0.61
C LEU A 206 -5.29 -4.53 -0.16
N THR A 207 -5.86 -3.33 -0.17
CA THR A 207 -5.25 -2.15 -0.79
C THR A 207 -5.13 -1.01 0.21
N VAL A 208 -4.00 -0.32 0.18
CA VAL A 208 -3.76 0.96 0.85
C VAL A 208 -3.57 2.03 -0.24
N ASP A 209 -4.36 3.08 -0.18
CA ASP A 209 -4.37 4.19 -1.15
C ASP A 209 -4.52 5.56 -0.44
N GLY A 210 -3.89 5.70 0.73
CA GLY A 210 -3.95 6.88 1.57
C GLY A 210 -2.89 7.92 1.21
N SER A 211 -3.00 8.57 0.05
CA SER A 211 -2.01 9.56 -0.43
C SER A 211 -1.58 10.55 0.67
N GLY A 212 -0.30 10.49 1.06
CA GLY A 212 0.29 11.38 2.09
C GLY A 212 -0.15 11.09 3.53
N THR A 213 -0.79 9.94 3.80
CA THR A 213 -1.28 9.53 5.12
C THR A 213 -0.65 8.20 5.54
N THR A 214 -0.81 7.85 6.82
CA THR A 214 -0.32 6.59 7.37
C THR A 214 -1.48 5.73 7.86
N ILE A 215 -1.56 4.52 7.31
CA ILE A 215 -2.45 3.46 7.78
C ILE A 215 -1.62 2.52 8.66
N THR A 216 -1.89 2.50 9.95
CA THR A 216 -1.13 1.71 10.93
C THR A 216 -1.90 0.49 11.37
N LEU A 217 -1.27 -0.69 11.37
CA LEU A 217 -1.88 -1.91 11.90
C LEU A 217 -2.02 -1.86 13.43
N SER A 218 -3.13 -2.39 13.96
CA SER A 218 -3.32 -2.59 15.41
C SER A 218 -3.38 -4.06 15.84
N ALA A 219 -3.26 -4.99 14.90
CA ALA A 219 -3.13 -6.42 15.11
C ALA A 219 -2.62 -7.07 13.81
N ASP A 220 -2.23 -8.35 13.89
CA ASP A 220 -1.83 -9.11 12.72
C ASP A 220 -2.96 -9.21 11.69
N VAL A 221 -2.60 -9.09 10.42
CA VAL A 221 -3.48 -9.17 9.28
C VAL A 221 -3.13 -10.39 8.45
N ASP A 222 -4.14 -11.22 8.18
CA ASP A 222 -4.04 -12.37 7.29
C ASP A 222 -4.51 -11.97 5.88
N VAL A 223 -3.60 -12.00 4.90
CA VAL A 223 -3.95 -11.76 3.49
C VAL A 223 -4.11 -13.10 2.77
N VAL A 224 -5.14 -13.26 1.95
CA VAL A 224 -5.37 -14.48 1.16
C VAL A 224 -4.90 -14.29 -0.29
N GLY A 225 -5.19 -13.12 -0.85
CA GLY A 225 -4.84 -12.67 -2.21
C GLY A 225 -3.63 -11.75 -2.22
N ASP A 226 -3.80 -10.55 -2.76
CA ASP A 226 -2.74 -9.55 -2.95
C ASP A 226 -2.75 -8.46 -1.86
N LEU A 227 -1.56 -7.95 -1.55
CA LEU A 227 -1.35 -6.74 -0.74
C LEU A 227 -0.78 -5.64 -1.64
N ILE A 228 -1.53 -4.56 -1.79
CA ILE A 228 -1.20 -3.47 -2.71
C ILE A 228 -1.13 -2.16 -1.94
N ILE A 229 0.01 -1.50 -1.91
CA ILE A 229 0.16 -0.12 -1.43
C ILE A 229 0.30 0.77 -2.67
N THR A 230 -0.79 1.37 -3.12
CA THR A 230 -0.80 2.23 -4.31
C THR A 230 -0.13 3.57 -4.02
N ASP A 231 -0.52 4.19 -2.90
CA ASP A 231 -0.04 5.48 -2.41
C ASP A 231 -0.17 5.52 -0.87
N GLY A 232 0.50 6.46 -0.22
CA GLY A 232 0.52 6.58 1.23
C GLY A 232 1.45 5.59 1.92
N THR A 233 1.32 5.48 3.24
CA THR A 233 2.15 4.59 4.06
C THR A 233 1.30 3.50 4.70
N LEU A 234 1.68 2.24 4.51
CA LEU A 234 1.27 1.13 5.39
C LEU A 234 2.36 0.94 6.45
N ASP A 235 2.01 1.19 7.71
CA ASP A 235 2.88 0.94 8.87
C ASP A 235 2.42 -0.31 9.60
N LEU A 236 3.24 -1.36 9.56
CA LEU A 236 2.93 -2.63 10.22
C LEU A 236 3.11 -2.54 11.74
N GLY A 237 3.82 -1.54 12.27
CA GLY A 237 4.19 -1.49 13.68
C GLY A 237 4.94 -2.76 14.09
N ILE A 238 4.43 -3.48 15.09
CA ILE A 238 4.99 -4.78 15.53
C ILE A 238 4.27 -5.99 14.92
N TYR A 239 3.30 -5.77 14.06
CA TYR A 239 2.41 -6.79 13.51
C TYR A 239 2.86 -7.28 12.14
N THR A 240 2.19 -8.30 11.61
CA THR A 240 2.43 -8.82 10.25
C THR A 240 1.24 -8.60 9.31
N ALA A 241 1.51 -8.65 8.01
CA ALA A 241 0.53 -8.65 6.92
C ALA A 241 0.83 -9.81 5.96
N ASP A 242 1.00 -11.00 6.55
CA ASP A 242 1.46 -12.19 5.85
C ASP A 242 0.34 -12.79 5.02
N ARG A 243 0.72 -13.48 3.94
CA ARG A 243 -0.22 -14.37 3.28
C ARG A 243 -0.43 -15.65 4.07
N THR A 244 -1.67 -16.12 4.13
CA THR A 244 -2.04 -17.41 4.77
C THR A 244 -1.50 -18.62 4.01
N THR A 245 -1.34 -18.50 2.69
CA THR A 245 -0.80 -19.53 1.80
C THR A 245 0.11 -18.91 0.74
N SER A 246 1.10 -19.65 0.25
CA SER A 246 2.03 -19.14 -0.77
C SER A 246 1.32 -18.77 -2.07
N GLY A 247 1.55 -17.56 -2.58
CA GLY A 247 1.02 -17.08 -3.86
C GLY A 247 1.03 -15.55 -3.97
N GLY A 248 0.25 -14.98 -4.90
CA GLY A 248 -0.06 -13.54 -4.98
C GLY A 248 1.13 -12.58 -5.02
N THR A 249 0.81 -11.31 -4.80
CA THR A 249 1.71 -10.18 -4.97
C THR A 249 1.65 -9.23 -3.78
N LEU A 250 2.82 -8.86 -3.27
CA LEU A 250 3.00 -7.65 -2.48
C LEU A 250 3.56 -6.56 -3.41
N SER A 251 2.83 -5.45 -3.55
CA SER A 251 3.26 -4.33 -4.38
C SER A 251 3.28 -3.00 -3.64
N VAL A 252 4.26 -2.17 -3.93
CA VAL A 252 4.35 -0.78 -3.44
C VAL A 252 4.56 0.14 -4.64
N GLY A 253 3.59 1.02 -4.90
CA GLY A 253 3.57 1.99 -5.99
C GLY A 253 4.46 3.20 -5.73
N ALA A 254 4.56 4.10 -6.72
CA ALA A 254 5.49 5.23 -6.71
C ALA A 254 5.31 6.21 -5.54
N GLY A 255 4.07 6.41 -5.05
CA GLY A 255 3.77 7.20 -3.86
C GLY A 255 3.69 6.36 -2.57
N GLY A 256 3.79 5.03 -2.69
CA GLY A 256 3.62 4.09 -1.61
C GLY A 256 4.86 3.93 -0.73
N SER A 257 4.62 3.70 0.55
CA SER A 257 5.61 3.33 1.55
C SER A 257 5.13 2.15 2.39
N LEU A 258 6.02 1.18 2.63
CA LEU A 258 5.80 0.08 3.57
C LEU A 258 6.80 0.19 4.72
N ILE A 259 6.31 0.36 5.94
CA ILE A 259 7.14 0.36 7.15
C ILE A 259 6.97 -0.98 7.86
N ILE A 260 8.08 -1.69 8.04
CA ILE A 260 8.16 -2.97 8.74
C ILE A 260 8.87 -2.70 10.07
N GLY A 261 8.11 -2.68 11.16
CA GLY A 261 8.65 -2.44 12.49
C GLY A 261 8.93 -3.71 13.30
N GLY A 262 9.20 -3.49 14.59
CA GLY A 262 9.45 -4.56 15.55
C GLY A 262 10.74 -5.34 15.23
N THR A 263 10.59 -6.64 15.00
CA THR A 263 11.65 -7.54 14.52
C THR A 263 11.18 -8.40 13.34
N ASN A 264 10.10 -7.99 12.67
CA ASN A 264 9.45 -8.80 11.66
C ASN A 264 10.28 -8.82 10.36
N PRO A 265 10.29 -9.94 9.64
CA PRO A 265 10.82 -9.97 8.27
C PRO A 265 9.86 -9.23 7.32
N MET A 266 10.24 -9.17 6.04
CA MET A 266 9.29 -8.83 4.96
C MET A 266 8.03 -9.69 5.07
N PRO A 267 6.81 -9.14 4.83
CA PRO A 267 5.59 -9.95 4.85
C PRO A 267 5.73 -11.22 4.01
N ALA A 268 5.40 -12.35 4.62
CA ALA A 268 5.72 -13.68 4.15
C ALA A 268 4.69 -14.23 3.16
N ASN A 269 5.07 -15.32 2.49
CA ASN A 269 4.21 -16.12 1.60
C ASN A 269 3.72 -15.42 0.32
N TYR A 270 4.22 -14.23 0.00
CA TYR A 270 4.06 -13.67 -1.33
C TYR A 270 5.06 -14.31 -2.30
N THR A 271 4.60 -14.75 -3.47
CA THR A 271 5.49 -15.27 -4.53
C THR A 271 6.07 -14.15 -5.38
N THR A 272 5.43 -12.99 -5.37
CA THR A 272 5.81 -11.82 -6.16
C THR A 272 5.96 -10.61 -5.24
N TYR A 273 7.09 -9.92 -5.32
CA TYR A 273 7.33 -8.63 -4.67
C TYR A 273 7.66 -7.61 -5.76
N THR A 274 6.85 -6.58 -5.90
CA THR A 274 7.05 -5.51 -6.91
C THR A 274 7.12 -4.15 -6.23
N PHE A 275 8.30 -3.54 -6.27
CA PHE A 275 8.55 -2.22 -5.71
C PHE A 275 8.83 -1.25 -6.86
N ASP A 276 8.02 -0.21 -7.00
CA ASP A 276 8.29 0.87 -7.94
C ASP A 276 9.62 1.57 -7.56
N ALA A 277 10.36 2.11 -8.53
CA ALA A 277 11.64 2.76 -8.27
C ALA A 277 11.53 3.97 -7.31
N ALA A 278 10.37 4.63 -7.24
CA ALA A 278 10.07 5.73 -6.33
C ALA A 278 9.42 5.29 -5.00
N SER A 279 8.96 4.02 -4.89
CA SER A 279 8.39 3.49 -3.65
C SER A 279 9.41 3.44 -2.50
N THR A 280 8.95 3.37 -1.25
CA THR A 280 9.84 3.17 -0.10
C THR A 280 9.50 1.91 0.68
N VAL A 281 10.51 1.11 1.00
CA VAL A 281 10.42 0.11 2.06
C VAL A 281 11.34 0.52 3.21
N GLU A 282 10.77 0.62 4.40
CA GLU A 282 11.48 0.97 5.62
C GLU A 282 11.51 -0.20 6.60
N PHE A 283 12.70 -0.53 7.11
CA PHE A 283 12.86 -1.39 8.28
C PHE A 283 13.10 -0.51 9.51
N SER A 284 12.17 -0.54 10.47
CA SER A 284 12.13 0.35 11.66
C SER A 284 12.14 -0.42 12.98
N GLY A 285 12.51 0.22 14.09
CA GLY A 285 12.57 -0.47 15.39
C GLY A 285 13.98 -0.96 15.72
N THR A 286 14.18 -2.28 15.89
CA THR A 286 15.45 -2.82 16.45
C THR A 286 16.19 -3.76 15.49
N ASN A 287 16.01 -5.08 15.64
CA ASN A 287 16.72 -6.08 14.86
C ASN A 287 15.91 -6.50 13.65
N HIS A 288 16.54 -6.60 12.47
CA HIS A 288 15.87 -7.10 11.26
C HIS A 288 16.73 -8.08 10.47
N THR A 289 16.04 -8.93 9.72
CA THR A 289 16.61 -9.65 8.58
C THR A 289 16.07 -9.04 7.30
N ILE A 290 16.96 -8.53 6.45
CA ILE A 290 16.61 -7.89 5.17
C ILE A 290 16.87 -8.89 4.06
N GLY A 291 15.78 -9.35 3.42
CA GLY A 291 15.81 -10.31 2.33
C GLY A 291 16.39 -9.76 1.03
N ALA A 292 16.70 -10.67 0.09
CA ALA A 292 17.18 -10.33 -1.25
C ALA A 292 16.00 -9.92 -2.15
N PHE A 293 15.69 -8.63 -2.15
CA PHE A 293 14.66 -8.03 -3.00
C PHE A 293 15.24 -6.90 -3.86
N ASN A 294 14.51 -6.51 -4.91
CA ASN A 294 14.81 -5.32 -5.69
C ASN A 294 13.95 -4.15 -5.22
N PHE A 295 14.47 -3.36 -4.28
CA PHE A 295 13.77 -2.22 -3.70
C PHE A 295 13.73 -1.03 -4.65
N GLY A 296 12.69 -0.19 -4.52
CA GLY A 296 12.76 1.21 -4.93
C GLY A 296 13.75 1.94 -4.02
N ASN A 297 13.24 2.65 -3.03
CA ASN A 297 14.03 3.14 -1.91
C ASN A 297 14.06 2.09 -0.78
N LEU A 298 15.26 1.82 -0.26
CA LEU A 298 15.45 1.05 0.97
C LEU A 298 15.90 2.00 2.08
N THR A 299 15.04 2.19 3.07
CA THR A 299 15.34 2.97 4.27
C THR A 299 15.50 2.03 5.45
N VAL A 300 16.49 2.29 6.30
CA VAL A 300 16.62 1.59 7.57
C VAL A 300 16.73 2.61 8.68
N SER A 301 15.67 2.72 9.48
CA SER A 301 15.63 3.53 10.69
C SER A 301 15.84 2.69 11.95
N ALA A 302 15.83 1.36 11.81
CA ALA A 302 16.12 0.42 12.87
C ALA A 302 17.56 0.57 13.41
N SER A 303 17.73 0.46 14.72
CA SER A 303 19.01 0.72 15.40
C SER A 303 19.73 -0.53 15.94
N GLY A 304 19.14 -1.72 15.78
CA GLY A 304 19.68 -2.98 16.28
C GLY A 304 20.63 -3.68 15.30
N THR A 305 20.69 -5.00 15.38
CA THR A 305 21.43 -5.84 14.45
C THR A 305 20.62 -6.05 13.17
N LEU A 306 21.23 -5.76 12.03
CA LEU A 306 20.62 -5.81 10.70
C LEU A 306 21.32 -6.88 9.87
N THR A 307 20.68 -8.02 9.67
CA THR A 307 21.26 -9.13 8.90
C THR A 307 20.81 -9.05 7.45
N LEU A 308 21.74 -8.84 6.54
CA LEU A 308 21.46 -8.88 5.10
C LEU A 308 21.44 -10.33 4.60
N ALA A 309 20.66 -10.60 3.56
CA ALA A 309 20.50 -11.93 2.98
C ALA A 309 21.84 -12.57 2.57
N ASN A 310 22.23 -13.65 3.25
CA ASN A 310 23.50 -14.35 2.97
C ASN A 310 23.52 -14.93 1.55
N GLY A 311 24.48 -14.49 0.74
CA GLY A 311 24.63 -14.89 -0.67
C GLY A 311 23.58 -14.29 -1.62
N GLY A 312 22.64 -13.49 -1.12
CA GLY A 312 21.60 -12.84 -1.90
C GLY A 312 22.05 -11.51 -2.52
N THR A 313 21.35 -11.07 -3.56
CA THR A 313 21.50 -9.73 -4.14
C THR A 313 20.34 -8.86 -3.69
N ILE A 314 20.66 -7.74 -3.05
CA ILE A 314 19.73 -6.68 -2.67
C ILE A 314 19.85 -5.59 -3.73
N GLY A 315 18.84 -5.48 -4.59
CA GLY A 315 18.77 -4.45 -5.63
C GLY A 315 18.22 -3.14 -5.08
N ILE A 316 18.79 -2.03 -5.54
CA ILE A 316 18.40 -0.66 -5.18
C ILE A 316 18.15 0.12 -6.47
N ALA A 317 16.87 0.28 -6.82
CA ALA A 317 16.44 1.08 -7.97
C ALA A 317 16.25 2.56 -7.61
N GLY A 318 16.08 2.90 -6.34
CA GLY A 318 15.96 4.26 -5.83
C GLY A 318 17.17 4.64 -4.98
N THR A 319 16.92 5.02 -3.74
CA THR A 319 17.92 5.44 -2.74
C THR A 319 18.11 4.36 -1.66
N PHE A 320 19.36 4.18 -1.22
CA PHE A 320 19.65 3.38 -0.01
C PHE A 320 20.05 4.29 1.15
N THR A 321 19.26 4.25 2.23
CA THR A 321 19.50 5.00 3.47
C THR A 321 19.76 4.01 4.61
N PRO A 322 21.02 3.63 4.88
CA PRO A 322 21.34 2.54 5.81
C PRO A 322 21.10 2.84 7.30
N GLY A 323 20.94 4.10 7.70
CA GLY A 323 20.80 4.45 9.11
C GLY A 323 22.02 4.07 9.97
N ALA A 324 21.80 3.93 11.28
CA ALA A 324 22.86 3.73 12.28
C ALA A 324 22.96 2.29 12.84
N GLY A 325 22.14 1.36 12.36
CA GLY A 325 22.14 -0.03 12.84
C GLY A 325 23.46 -0.77 12.55
N THR A 326 23.67 -1.88 13.25
CA THR A 326 24.87 -2.73 13.07
C THR A 326 24.62 -3.79 12.02
N TYR A 327 25.28 -3.70 10.87
CA TYR A 327 25.05 -4.60 9.75
C TYR A 327 25.90 -5.87 9.81
N VAL A 328 25.25 -7.01 9.55
CA VAL A 328 25.90 -8.30 9.25
C VAL A 328 25.81 -8.52 7.74
N THR A 329 26.94 -8.40 7.05
CA THR A 329 27.04 -8.40 5.59
C THR A 329 27.70 -9.66 5.04
N THR A 330 27.23 -10.86 5.40
CA THR A 330 27.91 -12.10 4.97
C THR A 330 27.57 -12.46 3.52
N ASN A 331 28.54 -12.43 2.61
CA ASN A 331 28.43 -12.89 1.21
C ASN A 331 27.34 -12.22 0.35
N ASN A 332 26.63 -11.22 0.85
CA ASN A 332 25.59 -10.53 0.11
C ASN A 332 26.17 -9.53 -0.90
N THR A 333 25.35 -9.17 -1.89
CA THR A 333 25.62 -8.09 -2.85
C THR A 333 24.58 -7.00 -2.68
N ILE A 334 25.00 -5.74 -2.65
CA ILE A 334 24.09 -4.60 -2.90
C ILE A 334 24.34 -4.14 -4.34
N ASP A 335 23.28 -4.10 -5.14
CA ASP A 335 23.33 -3.70 -6.55
C ASP A 335 22.54 -2.42 -6.80
N TYR A 336 23.23 -1.33 -7.14
CA TYR A 336 22.57 -0.09 -7.59
C TYR A 336 22.28 -0.21 -9.08
N ASN A 337 21.00 -0.31 -9.43
CA ASN A 337 20.57 -0.80 -10.73
C ASN A 337 19.56 0.09 -11.47
N ASN A 338 19.34 1.33 -11.05
CA ASN A 338 18.55 2.28 -11.83
C ASN A 338 19.28 2.67 -13.11
N ALA A 339 18.59 2.71 -14.25
CA ALA A 339 19.18 3.17 -15.52
C ALA A 339 19.55 4.66 -15.54
N GLY A 340 18.97 5.45 -14.64
CA GLY A 340 19.26 6.86 -14.39
C GLY A 340 20.38 7.09 -13.37
N ALA A 341 20.48 8.34 -12.90
CA ALA A 341 21.47 8.71 -11.88
C ALA A 341 21.10 8.13 -10.51
N GLN A 342 22.09 7.64 -9.76
CA GLN A 342 21.93 7.23 -8.37
C GLN A 342 23.12 7.67 -7.52
N THR A 343 22.84 7.90 -6.24
CA THR A 343 23.89 8.09 -5.23
C THR A 343 24.20 6.75 -4.56
N VAL A 344 25.46 6.36 -4.56
CA VAL A 344 25.95 5.18 -3.82
C VAL A 344 26.26 5.59 -2.39
N ALA A 345 25.55 5.03 -1.42
CA ALA A 345 25.73 5.36 0.00
C ALA A 345 27.16 5.05 0.49
N ALA A 346 27.66 5.91 1.40
CA ALA A 346 28.87 5.64 2.17
C ALA A 346 28.56 4.56 3.21
N PHE A 347 28.91 3.31 2.90
CA PHE A 347 28.51 2.13 3.65
C PHE A 347 29.57 1.02 3.57
N ALA A 348 29.53 0.09 4.52
CA ALA A 348 30.40 -1.08 4.54
C ALA A 348 29.73 -2.26 3.81
N TYR A 349 30.03 -2.38 2.51
CA TYR A 349 29.55 -3.45 1.65
C TYR A 349 30.37 -4.73 1.81
N ASN A 350 29.70 -5.86 1.66
CA ASN A 350 30.39 -7.09 1.29
C ASN A 350 30.72 -7.06 -0.20
N ASN A 351 29.76 -7.36 -1.08
CA ASN A 351 29.92 -7.09 -2.50
C ASN A 351 29.12 -5.84 -2.88
N LEU A 352 29.69 -5.05 -3.79
CA LEU A 352 29.04 -3.89 -4.40
C LEU A 352 28.97 -4.10 -5.92
N SER A 353 27.78 -3.94 -6.48
CA SER A 353 27.54 -3.90 -7.92
C SER A 353 26.93 -2.57 -8.30
N LEU A 354 27.43 -2.00 -9.40
CA LEU A 354 26.85 -0.86 -10.08
C LEU A 354 26.45 -1.34 -11.48
N SER A 355 25.19 -1.74 -11.62
CA SER A 355 24.66 -2.31 -12.85
C SER A 355 23.84 -1.28 -13.64
N THR A 356 23.39 -1.72 -14.83
CA THR A 356 22.60 -0.94 -15.79
C THR A 356 23.29 0.37 -16.21
N SER A 357 22.59 1.27 -16.91
CA SER A 357 23.18 2.53 -17.39
C SER A 357 23.19 3.63 -16.33
N GLY A 358 23.66 4.82 -16.70
CA GLY A 358 23.56 6.02 -15.86
C GLY A 358 24.73 6.19 -14.89
N THR A 359 24.87 7.41 -14.37
CA THR A 359 25.96 7.76 -13.45
C THR A 359 25.61 7.31 -12.04
N LYS A 360 26.55 6.60 -11.41
CA LYS A 360 26.47 6.14 -10.02
C LYS A 360 27.51 6.91 -9.22
N THR A 361 27.07 7.99 -8.57
CA THR A 361 27.96 8.90 -7.86
C THR A 361 28.09 8.47 -6.41
N PHE A 362 29.29 8.20 -5.94
CA PHE A 362 29.52 7.87 -4.53
C PHE A 362 29.22 9.06 -3.64
N ALA A 363 28.57 8.83 -2.50
CA ALA A 363 28.37 9.84 -1.47
C ALA A 363 29.70 10.22 -0.81
N SER A 364 29.75 11.40 -0.19
CA SER A 364 30.89 11.80 0.64
C SER A 364 31.10 10.83 1.80
N GLY A 365 32.34 10.63 2.21
CA GLY A 365 32.72 9.67 3.27
C GLY A 365 33.38 8.42 2.70
N THR A 366 33.48 7.37 3.52
CA THR A 366 34.16 6.13 3.15
C THR A 366 33.17 5.04 2.74
N THR A 367 33.28 4.55 1.51
CA THR A 367 32.61 3.33 1.06
C THR A 367 33.59 2.16 1.17
N SER A 368 33.36 1.25 2.12
CA SER A 368 34.23 0.07 2.30
C SER A 368 33.64 -1.15 1.60
N ILE A 369 34.47 -1.94 0.94
CA ILE A 369 34.05 -3.11 0.15
C ILE A 369 34.96 -4.29 0.52
N ALA A 370 34.39 -5.27 1.22
CA ALA A 370 35.14 -6.43 1.70
C ALA A 370 35.29 -7.55 0.64
N GLY A 371 34.36 -7.62 -0.30
CA GLY A 371 34.30 -8.60 -1.37
C GLY A 371 34.57 -7.96 -2.72
N THR A 372 33.74 -8.29 -3.71
CA THR A 372 33.88 -7.81 -5.09
C THR A 372 33.23 -6.44 -5.26
N PHE A 373 33.93 -5.51 -5.91
CA PHE A 373 33.32 -4.32 -6.52
C PHE A 373 33.24 -4.54 -8.03
N SER A 374 32.04 -4.45 -8.61
CA SER A 374 31.81 -4.61 -10.04
C SER A 374 31.03 -3.42 -10.61
N VAL A 375 31.34 -3.06 -11.86
CA VAL A 375 30.64 -2.02 -12.63
C VAL A 375 30.30 -2.62 -13.99
N SER A 376 29.03 -2.62 -14.36
CA SER A 376 28.55 -3.22 -15.61
C SER A 376 27.49 -2.32 -16.26
N GLY A 377 27.89 -1.60 -17.31
CA GLY A 377 27.03 -0.65 -18.04
C GLY A 377 26.95 0.76 -17.44
N ALA A 378 27.24 0.91 -16.15
CA ALA A 378 27.13 2.17 -15.42
C ALA A 378 28.39 3.03 -15.58
N THR A 379 28.26 4.33 -15.34
CA THR A 379 29.41 5.22 -15.12
C THR A 379 29.60 5.42 -13.62
N ALA A 380 30.64 4.82 -13.04
CA ALA A 380 30.98 5.03 -11.64
C ALA A 380 31.68 6.38 -11.47
N ASP A 381 31.21 7.21 -10.54
CA ASP A 381 31.80 8.52 -10.22
C ASP A 381 32.15 8.59 -8.74
N ALA A 382 33.43 8.38 -8.45
CA ALA A 382 34.00 8.51 -7.11
C ALA A 382 34.73 9.85 -6.90
N THR A 383 34.44 10.85 -7.74
CA THR A 383 35.15 12.14 -7.76
C THR A 383 34.30 13.31 -7.27
N THR A 384 33.04 13.38 -7.71
CA THR A 384 32.17 14.55 -7.49
C THR A 384 31.98 14.91 -6.02
N ASN A 385 31.77 13.93 -5.14
CA ASN A 385 31.48 14.17 -3.72
C ASN A 385 32.67 13.92 -2.79
N THR A 386 33.89 13.97 -3.31
CA THR A 386 35.11 13.79 -2.48
C THR A 386 35.12 12.46 -1.70
N SER A 387 34.62 11.39 -2.30
CA SER A 387 34.47 10.08 -1.65
C SER A 387 35.81 9.38 -1.45
N ASN A 388 35.91 8.54 -0.41
CA ASN A 388 37.01 7.61 -0.23
C ASN A 388 36.52 6.18 -0.45
N ILE A 389 37.08 5.47 -1.42
CA ILE A 389 36.74 4.06 -1.66
C ILE A 389 37.77 3.19 -0.98
N ASN A 390 37.32 2.29 -0.10
CA ASN A 390 38.18 1.40 0.66
C ASN A 390 37.99 -0.06 0.24
N TYR A 391 38.99 -0.64 -0.41
CA TYR A 391 39.04 -2.08 -0.66
C TYR A 391 39.56 -2.79 0.59
N SER A 392 38.63 -3.36 1.36
CA SER A 392 38.83 -3.81 2.74
C SER A 392 38.76 -5.32 2.92
N GLY A 393 38.81 -6.10 1.84
CA GLY A 393 38.71 -7.56 1.92
C GLY A 393 39.93 -8.21 2.55
N THR A 394 39.79 -9.40 3.15
CA THR A 394 40.93 -10.23 3.55
C THR A 394 41.37 -11.20 2.43
N GLY A 395 40.48 -11.48 1.49
CA GLY A 395 40.77 -12.21 0.26
C GLY A 395 41.35 -11.32 -0.84
N ALA A 396 41.64 -11.93 -1.99
CA ALA A 396 42.08 -11.21 -3.17
C ALA A 396 40.93 -10.32 -3.72
N GLN A 397 41.26 -9.09 -4.12
CA GLN A 397 40.33 -8.15 -4.74
C GLN A 397 40.94 -7.60 -6.02
N THR A 398 40.13 -7.47 -7.07
CA THR A 398 40.50 -6.73 -8.28
C THR A 398 39.97 -5.31 -8.17
N ILE A 399 40.81 -4.34 -8.49
CA ILE A 399 40.47 -2.92 -8.40
C ILE A 399 39.80 -2.50 -9.71
N VAL A 400 38.66 -1.82 -9.60
CA VAL A 400 37.89 -1.39 -10.77
C VAL A 400 38.69 -0.28 -11.46
N PRO A 401 38.97 -0.39 -12.78
CA PRO A 401 39.64 0.69 -13.51
C PRO A 401 38.74 1.93 -13.60
N MET A 402 39.05 2.96 -12.83
CA MET A 402 38.35 4.25 -12.82
C MET A 402 39.19 5.33 -12.12
N THR A 403 38.68 6.56 -12.12
CA THR A 403 39.21 7.64 -11.28
C THR A 403 38.53 7.62 -9.92
N TYR A 404 39.34 7.65 -8.87
CA TYR A 404 38.93 7.76 -7.48
C TYR A 404 39.35 9.13 -6.94
N TYR A 405 38.52 9.76 -6.11
CA TYR A 405 38.99 10.91 -5.33
C TYR A 405 40.00 10.45 -4.27
N GLY A 406 39.54 9.69 -3.27
CA GLY A 406 40.39 9.00 -2.31
C GLY A 406 40.33 7.49 -2.51
N LEU A 407 41.47 6.81 -2.38
CA LEU A 407 41.55 5.36 -2.48
C LEU A 407 42.30 4.78 -1.29
N THR A 408 41.65 3.89 -0.56
CA THR A 408 42.24 3.18 0.58
C THR A 408 42.30 1.69 0.30
N PHE A 409 43.41 1.06 0.67
CA PHE A 409 43.54 -0.38 0.77
C PHE A 409 43.70 -0.74 2.24
N SER A 410 42.79 -1.56 2.76
CA SER A 410 42.83 -1.98 4.15
C SER A 410 42.66 -3.48 4.29
N ASN A 411 42.97 -3.95 5.50
CA ASN A 411 43.01 -5.36 5.86
C ASN A 411 44.02 -6.14 4.98
N GLY A 412 44.02 -7.47 5.12
CA GLY A 412 44.94 -8.34 4.39
C GLY A 412 44.63 -8.49 2.90
N GLY A 413 45.31 -9.44 2.27
CA GLY A 413 44.98 -9.93 0.93
C GLY A 413 45.53 -9.08 -0.22
N THR A 414 45.60 -9.72 -1.39
CA THR A 414 46.13 -9.10 -2.60
C THR A 414 45.10 -8.18 -3.26
N LYS A 415 45.48 -6.95 -3.56
CA LYS A 415 44.70 -5.91 -4.25
C LYS A 415 45.32 -5.70 -5.63
N THR A 416 44.68 -6.23 -6.67
CA THR A 416 45.26 -6.26 -8.02
C THR A 416 44.66 -5.19 -8.92
N ILE A 417 45.51 -4.31 -9.45
CA ILE A 417 45.16 -3.33 -10.47
C ILE A 417 45.51 -3.94 -11.83
N THR A 418 44.49 -4.15 -12.67
CA THR A 418 44.61 -4.78 -14.00
C THR A 418 44.32 -3.83 -15.15
N GLY A 419 43.83 -2.62 -14.86
CA GLY A 419 43.55 -1.55 -15.83
C GLY A 419 43.98 -0.19 -15.30
N ALA A 420 43.52 0.88 -15.96
CA ALA A 420 43.87 2.24 -15.57
C ALA A 420 43.12 2.69 -14.31
N VAL A 421 43.87 2.99 -13.25
CA VAL A 421 43.39 3.57 -12.00
C VAL A 421 44.06 4.94 -11.82
N VAL A 422 43.24 5.95 -11.54
CA VAL A 422 43.71 7.30 -11.20
C VAL A 422 43.19 7.64 -9.81
N VAL A 423 44.03 8.25 -8.97
CA VAL A 423 43.65 8.77 -7.66
C VAL A 423 43.90 10.27 -7.65
N ASP A 424 42.83 11.07 -7.60
CA ASP A 424 42.88 12.53 -7.69
C ASP A 424 43.39 13.20 -6.42
N GLN A 425 43.25 12.54 -5.27
CA GLN A 425 43.84 12.97 -4.01
C GLN A 425 44.78 11.87 -3.49
N ASN A 426 44.59 11.46 -2.24
CA ASN A 426 45.51 10.61 -1.53
C ASN A 426 45.14 9.15 -1.71
N MET A 427 46.17 8.33 -1.85
CA MET A 427 46.09 6.89 -1.75
C MET A 427 46.70 6.43 -0.42
N VAL A 428 45.95 5.63 0.33
CA VAL A 428 46.41 5.05 1.61
C VAL A 428 46.48 3.54 1.49
N THR A 429 47.58 2.95 1.94
CA THR A 429 47.74 1.49 2.02
C THR A 429 48.07 1.11 3.46
N ASN A 430 47.20 0.34 4.09
CA ASN A 430 47.38 -0.07 5.48
C ASN A 430 48.28 -1.32 5.58
N ALA A 431 48.89 -1.51 6.75
CA ALA A 431 49.70 -2.68 7.04
C ALA A 431 48.94 -3.99 6.77
N GLY A 432 49.60 -4.93 6.09
CA GLY A 432 49.04 -6.23 5.70
C GLY A 432 48.34 -6.27 4.34
N SER A 433 48.02 -5.12 3.73
CA SER A 433 47.55 -5.08 2.34
C SER A 433 48.72 -5.32 1.38
N VAL A 434 48.51 -6.14 0.35
CA VAL A 434 49.48 -6.38 -0.73
C VAL A 434 48.92 -5.80 -2.01
N ILE A 435 49.54 -4.77 -2.56
CA ILE A 435 49.10 -4.16 -3.83
C ILE A 435 49.93 -4.72 -4.98
N VAL A 436 49.25 -5.13 -6.05
CA VAL A 436 49.87 -5.63 -7.28
C VAL A 436 49.34 -4.82 -8.44
N ILE A 437 50.20 -4.04 -9.08
CA ILE A 437 49.91 -3.48 -10.42
C ILE A 437 50.36 -4.54 -11.41
N ASP A 438 49.42 -5.27 -11.99
CA ASP A 438 49.70 -6.32 -12.96
C ASP A 438 49.59 -5.79 -14.39
N VAL A 439 50.31 -6.35 -15.36
CA VAL A 439 50.23 -5.90 -16.76
C VAL A 439 48.86 -6.25 -17.35
N PRO A 440 48.13 -5.33 -18.01
CA PRO A 440 48.54 -4.00 -18.49
C PRO A 440 48.13 -2.82 -17.59
N GLY A 441 47.84 -3.07 -16.32
CA GLY A 441 47.40 -2.08 -15.33
C GLY A 441 48.35 -0.90 -15.15
N SER A 442 47.75 0.25 -14.83
CA SER A 442 48.46 1.50 -14.57
C SER A 442 47.84 2.24 -13.39
N LEU A 443 48.66 2.73 -12.47
CA LEU A 443 48.24 3.54 -11.34
C LEU A 443 48.84 4.95 -11.46
N THR A 444 47.99 5.97 -11.48
CA THR A 444 48.39 7.39 -11.38
C THR A 444 47.86 7.98 -10.09
N ILE A 445 48.73 8.66 -9.33
CA ILE A 445 48.36 9.32 -8.07
C ILE A 445 48.71 10.81 -8.19
N HIS A 446 47.72 11.67 -8.00
CA HIS A 446 47.85 13.13 -8.03
C HIS A 446 48.14 13.74 -6.64
N GLY A 447 47.77 13.04 -5.55
CA GLY A 447 48.08 13.46 -4.18
C GLY A 447 49.17 12.60 -3.53
N ASP A 448 49.05 12.43 -2.22
CA ASP A 448 50.04 11.68 -1.44
C ASP A 448 49.81 10.16 -1.51
N LEU A 449 50.90 9.39 -1.47
CA LEU A 449 50.88 7.95 -1.26
C LEU A 449 51.38 7.62 0.15
N ASP A 450 50.46 7.30 1.05
CA ASP A 450 50.75 6.83 2.40
C ASP A 450 50.79 5.30 2.44
N ASN A 451 51.97 4.73 2.19
CA ASN A 451 52.13 3.27 2.08
C ASN A 451 52.70 2.62 3.35
N SER A 452 51.87 1.86 4.06
CA SER A 452 52.26 0.95 5.16
C SER A 452 52.13 -0.54 4.81
N GLY A 453 51.69 -0.87 3.60
CA GLY A 453 51.58 -2.24 3.09
C GLY A 453 52.73 -2.66 2.15
N ASP A 454 52.56 -3.81 1.50
CA ASP A 454 53.47 -4.34 0.48
C ASP A 454 53.03 -3.91 -0.92
N PHE A 455 54.00 -3.65 -1.80
CA PHE A 455 53.74 -3.13 -3.13
C PHE A 455 54.58 -3.86 -4.18
N THR A 456 53.92 -4.42 -5.20
CA THR A 456 54.55 -5.04 -6.38
C THR A 456 54.05 -4.33 -7.63
N ASN A 457 54.97 -3.82 -8.44
CA ASN A 457 54.64 -3.15 -9.70
C ASN A 457 55.22 -3.91 -10.90
N ASN A 458 54.35 -4.59 -11.64
CA ASN A 458 54.67 -5.19 -12.93
C ASN A 458 54.17 -4.33 -14.11
N GLY A 459 53.31 -3.34 -13.84
CA GLY A 459 52.74 -2.42 -14.83
C GLY A 459 53.35 -1.02 -14.77
N THR A 460 52.50 0.01 -14.82
CA THR A 460 52.92 1.42 -14.75
C THR A 460 52.49 2.07 -13.45
N LEU A 461 53.40 2.80 -12.80
CA LEU A 461 53.12 3.68 -11.66
C LEU A 461 53.59 5.09 -12.00
N SER A 462 52.70 6.07 -11.87
CA SER A 462 53.01 7.49 -12.03
C SER A 462 52.58 8.27 -10.80
N MET A 463 53.48 9.08 -10.24
CA MET A 463 53.17 10.06 -9.19
C MET A 463 53.31 11.44 -9.80
N ILE A 464 52.23 12.21 -9.79
CA ILE A 464 52.17 13.55 -10.38
C ILE A 464 51.85 14.50 -9.22
N PRO A 465 52.81 15.32 -8.78
CA PRO A 465 52.62 16.24 -7.67
C PRO A 465 51.72 17.44 -8.00
#